data_AF-A0A424QWX6-F1
#
_entry.id   AF-A0A424QWX6-F1
#
_cell.length_a   1.000
_cell.length_b   1.000
_cell.length_c   1.000
_cell.angle_alpha   90.00
_cell.angle_beta   90.00
_cell.angle_gamma   90.00
#
_symmetry.space_group_name_H-M   'P 1'
#
loop_
_entity.id
_entity.type
_entity.pdbx_description
1 polymer ?
#
loop_
_entity_poly.entity_id
_entity_poly.type
_entity_poly.pdbx_seq_one_letter_code
_entity_poly.pdbx_strand_id
1 'polypeptide(L)'
;MLDSLVKVKLADNIQLWAGRFIPPSDRSNLSGAYNLPTWQYPGVVSRYPIPKKGGRDDGFAIIGSAAGGQLDYSLGMFGGKADATVPEDTESVSGRVAYSFLDKEGYLTRSTYLGSKDIMTIGYTFMKQSDAFGDESATTDFSASNVDFLLEKNLADGSVATLEAALYDYDEFGAASKEGDATMVSLAYMPDGIFSLGRLQASVRYQEFSPDDNSDDTTRVDVGLTSLIKGHGARVGIYYGDQETGSSSTETIKLGIQLKL
;
A
#
# COMPACT_ATOMS: atom_id res chain seq x y z
N MET A 1 2.60 16.29 -11.91
CA MET A 1 2.74 16.67 -10.50
C MET A 1 2.22 15.52 -9.64
N LEU A 2 2.99 15.04 -8.66
CA LEU A 2 2.62 13.89 -7.83
C LEU A 2 1.72 14.32 -6.66
N ASP A 3 2.16 15.30 -5.87
CA ASP A 3 1.36 15.86 -4.77
C ASP A 3 1.25 17.38 -4.93
N SER A 4 0.09 17.94 -4.58
CA SER A 4 -0.17 19.38 -4.55
C SER A 4 -1.35 19.66 -3.65
N LEU A 5 -1.05 20.00 -2.40
CA LEU A 5 -2.05 20.07 -1.35
C LEU A 5 -1.71 21.17 -0.34
N VAL A 6 -2.73 21.64 0.35
CA VAL A 6 -2.63 22.50 1.53
C VAL A 6 -2.93 21.65 2.77
N LYS A 7 -2.12 21.81 3.82
CA LYS A 7 -2.36 21.21 5.14
C LYS A 7 -2.73 22.32 6.13
N VAL A 8 -3.91 22.25 6.72
CA VAL A 8 -4.37 23.16 7.75
C VAL A 8 -4.44 22.41 9.07
N LYS A 9 -3.66 22.85 10.06
CA LYS A 9 -3.74 22.33 11.42
C LYS A 9 -4.98 22.90 12.11
N LEU A 10 -5.96 22.05 12.41
CA LEU A 10 -7.20 22.43 13.09
C LEU A 10 -7.06 22.32 14.61
N ALA A 11 -6.34 21.29 15.07
CA ALA A 11 -5.96 21.07 16.47
C ALA A 11 -4.59 20.36 16.52
N ASP A 12 -4.05 20.12 17.73
CA ASP A 12 -2.78 19.40 17.87
C ASP A 12 -2.78 18.01 17.25
N ASN A 13 -3.95 17.38 17.22
CA ASN A 13 -4.13 16.01 16.79
C ASN A 13 -5.09 15.89 15.58
N ILE A 14 -5.44 17.00 14.93
CA ILE A 14 -6.36 17.05 13.78
C ILE A 14 -5.84 18.03 12.73
N GLN A 15 -5.73 17.56 11.49
CA GLN A 15 -5.38 18.36 10.32
C GLN A 15 -6.40 18.12 9.20
N LEU A 16 -6.67 19.16 8.43
CA LEU A 16 -7.35 19.06 7.13
C LEU A 16 -6.28 19.10 6.04
N TRP A 17 -6.25 18.10 5.18
CA TRP A 17 -5.48 18.12 3.94
C TRP A 17 -6.44 18.30 2.77
N ALA A 18 -6.11 19.17 1.82
CA ALA A 18 -6.94 19.41 0.63
C ALA A 18 -6.05 19.61 -0.61
N GLY A 19 -6.39 18.95 -1.71
CA GLY A 19 -5.64 18.96 -2.97
C GLY A 19 -5.35 17.55 -3.47
N ARG A 20 -4.23 17.38 -4.19
CA ARG A 20 -3.76 16.09 -4.72
C ARG A 20 -2.87 15.36 -3.73
N PHE A 21 -3.29 14.20 -3.25
CA PHE A 21 -2.51 13.34 -2.36
C PHE A 21 -3.03 11.89 -2.38
N ILE A 22 -2.33 10.98 -1.72
CA ILE A 22 -2.77 9.58 -1.57
C ILE A 22 -3.99 9.55 -0.64
N PRO A 23 -5.17 9.08 -1.06
CA PRO A 23 -6.34 8.89 -0.20
C PRO A 23 -6.07 7.89 0.93
N PRO A 24 -6.86 7.87 2.02
CA PRO A 24 -6.84 6.79 2.99
C PRO A 24 -7.02 5.44 2.28
N SER A 25 -6.01 4.60 2.37
CA SER A 25 -5.94 3.30 1.68
C SER A 25 -5.15 2.30 2.52
N ASP A 26 -4.86 1.14 1.96
CA ASP A 26 -3.99 0.13 2.58
C ASP A 26 -2.58 0.66 2.86
N ARG A 27 -1.86 -0.08 3.72
CA ARG A 27 -0.46 0.19 4.04
C ARG A 27 0.44 0.22 2.81
N SER A 28 0.24 -0.63 1.81
CA SER A 28 1.15 -0.69 0.66
C SER A 28 1.10 0.59 -0.16
N ASN A 29 -0.10 1.13 -0.39
CA ASN A 29 -0.27 2.37 -1.13
C ASN A 29 0.23 3.59 -0.31
N LEU A 30 -0.06 3.64 1.00
CA LEU A 30 0.43 4.71 1.89
C LEU A 30 1.96 4.67 2.09
N SER A 31 2.54 3.47 2.08
CA SER A 31 3.97 3.21 2.07
C SER A 31 4.61 3.74 0.78
N GLY A 32 3.97 3.51 -0.35
CA GLY A 32 4.49 3.85 -1.67
C GLY A 32 5.71 3.02 -2.08
N ALA A 33 5.95 2.93 -3.39
CA ALA A 33 6.94 2.01 -3.96
C ALA A 33 8.38 2.17 -3.44
N TYR A 34 8.74 3.34 -2.90
CA TYR A 34 10.08 3.63 -2.42
C TYR A 34 10.37 3.15 -0.99
N ASN A 35 9.37 2.63 -0.28
CA ASN A 35 9.47 2.20 1.12
C ASN A 35 9.10 0.72 1.32
N LEU A 36 9.13 -0.06 0.22
CA LEU A 36 8.91 -1.51 0.21
C LEU A 36 10.24 -2.27 0.36
N PRO A 37 10.26 -3.44 1.04
CA PRO A 37 11.42 -4.34 1.04
C PRO A 37 11.73 -4.91 -0.35
N THR A 38 10.68 -5.24 -1.11
CA THR A 38 10.77 -5.70 -2.50
C THR A 38 10.76 -4.52 -3.50
N TRP A 39 11.05 -4.78 -4.77
CA TRP A 39 11.12 -3.73 -5.80
C TRP A 39 9.77 -3.33 -6.37
N GLN A 40 8.93 -4.32 -6.67
CA GLN A 40 7.66 -4.07 -7.35
C GLN A 40 6.59 -3.64 -6.33
N TYR A 41 5.73 -2.71 -6.74
CA TYR A 41 4.50 -2.42 -5.98
C TYR A 41 3.62 -3.69 -5.91
N PRO A 42 2.97 -4.00 -4.76
CA PRO A 42 2.12 -5.18 -4.64
C PRO A 42 0.76 -5.01 -5.37
N GLY A 43 0.82 -4.91 -6.69
CA GLY A 43 -0.32 -4.63 -7.56
C GLY A 43 -1.26 -5.82 -7.79
N VAL A 44 -0.93 -7.03 -7.31
CA VAL A 44 -1.86 -8.17 -7.33
C VAL A 44 -2.93 -7.98 -6.24
N VAL A 45 -2.54 -7.45 -5.08
CA VAL A 45 -3.42 -7.35 -3.89
C VAL A 45 -3.98 -5.96 -3.65
N SER A 46 -3.22 -4.90 -3.90
CA SER A 46 -3.67 -3.51 -3.67
C SER A 46 -4.25 -2.94 -4.96
N ARG A 47 -5.57 -3.00 -5.08
CA ARG A 47 -6.33 -2.79 -6.33
C ARG A 47 -7.36 -1.66 -6.26
N TYR A 48 -7.16 -0.70 -5.36
CA TYR A 48 -8.02 0.49 -5.26
C TYR A 48 -8.11 1.24 -6.61
N PRO A 49 -9.31 1.65 -7.04
CA PRO A 49 -9.55 2.36 -8.31
C PRO A 49 -9.17 3.84 -8.21
N ILE A 50 -7.96 4.14 -7.74
CA ILE A 50 -7.49 5.51 -7.55
C ILE A 50 -6.95 6.04 -8.89
N PRO A 51 -7.55 7.09 -9.49
CA PRO A 51 -7.38 7.40 -10.91
C PRO A 51 -6.02 8.04 -11.24
N LYS A 52 -5.35 8.69 -10.29
CA LYS A 52 -4.15 9.48 -10.58
C LYS A 52 -2.88 8.69 -10.28
N LYS A 53 -1.85 8.99 -11.07
CA LYS A 53 -0.54 8.31 -11.04
C LYS A 53 -0.01 8.15 -9.61
N GLY A 54 0.38 6.92 -9.28
CA GLY A 54 1.01 6.58 -7.99
C GLY A 54 0.01 6.55 -6.83
N GLY A 55 -1.25 6.23 -7.08
CA GLY A 55 -2.26 6.08 -6.03
C GLY A 55 -2.71 7.40 -5.42
N ARG A 56 -2.68 8.51 -6.17
CA ARG A 56 -3.18 9.82 -5.72
C ARG A 56 -4.58 10.09 -6.24
N ASP A 57 -5.29 10.94 -5.53
CA ASP A 57 -6.49 11.60 -6.03
C ASP A 57 -6.57 13.05 -5.57
N ASP A 58 -7.48 13.82 -6.17
CA ASP A 58 -7.81 15.17 -5.72
C ASP A 58 -8.99 15.08 -4.76
N GLY A 59 -8.89 15.72 -3.61
CA GLY A 59 -9.93 15.67 -2.59
C GLY A 59 -9.54 16.38 -1.32
N PHE A 60 -10.20 16.01 -0.24
CA PHE A 60 -9.85 16.47 1.10
C PHE A 60 -10.02 15.35 2.12
N ALA A 61 -9.22 15.40 3.18
CA ALA A 61 -9.30 14.45 4.28
C ALA A 61 -9.01 15.12 5.61
N ILE A 62 -9.74 14.70 6.63
CA ILE A 62 -9.32 14.88 8.02
C ILE A 62 -8.32 13.78 8.33
N ILE A 63 -7.16 14.17 8.85
CA ILE A 63 -6.07 13.29 9.26
C ILE A 63 -5.69 13.67 10.68
N GLY A 64 -5.60 12.68 11.56
CA GLY A 64 -5.33 12.93 12.95
C GLY A 64 -4.76 11.72 13.66
N SER A 65 -4.49 11.93 14.95
CA SER A 65 -4.08 10.86 15.84
C SER A 65 -4.67 11.03 17.24
N ALA A 66 -4.66 9.97 18.03
CA ALA A 66 -5.12 9.93 19.40
C ALA A 66 -4.22 8.99 20.21
N ALA A 67 -4.52 8.81 21.50
CA ALA A 67 -3.76 7.93 22.39
C ALA A 67 -2.24 8.22 22.41
N GLY A 68 -1.83 9.50 22.40
CA GLY A 68 -0.42 9.90 22.37
C GLY A 68 0.26 9.81 20.99
N GLY A 69 -0.51 9.49 19.95
CA GLY A 69 -0.05 9.27 18.58
C GLY A 69 -0.10 7.80 18.14
N GLN A 70 -0.61 6.91 19.00
CA GLN A 70 -0.60 5.47 18.76
C GLN A 70 -1.80 5.05 17.92
N LEU A 71 -2.90 5.80 18.01
CA LEU A 71 -4.07 5.60 17.16
C LEU A 71 -4.07 6.67 16.07
N ASP A 72 -3.71 6.32 14.84
CA ASP A 72 -3.85 7.18 13.67
C ASP A 72 -5.23 6.97 13.04
N TYR A 73 -5.85 8.06 12.58
CA TYR A 73 -7.12 8.00 11.85
C TYR A 73 -7.15 8.99 10.69
N SER A 74 -7.88 8.62 9.64
CA SER A 74 -8.12 9.48 8.50
C SER A 74 -9.47 9.16 7.85
N LEU A 75 -10.12 10.20 7.33
CA LEU A 75 -11.40 10.10 6.61
C LEU A 75 -11.46 11.23 5.58
N GLY A 76 -11.80 10.93 4.34
CA GLY A 76 -11.85 11.92 3.28
C GLY A 76 -12.80 11.59 2.14
N MET A 77 -13.02 12.61 1.31
CA MET A 77 -13.76 12.54 0.05
C MET A 77 -12.83 12.93 -1.09
N PHE A 78 -12.88 12.17 -2.18
CA PHE A 78 -11.99 12.32 -3.32
C PHE A 78 -12.76 12.18 -4.62
N GLY A 79 -12.19 12.71 -5.71
CA GLY A 79 -12.82 12.71 -7.03
C GLY A 79 -13.25 11.33 -7.52
N GLY A 80 -12.59 10.25 -7.08
CA GLY A 80 -12.96 8.89 -7.45
C GLY A 80 -12.61 8.56 -8.89
N LYS A 81 -12.83 7.30 -9.27
CA LYS A 81 -12.70 6.85 -10.65
C LYS A 81 -13.88 7.34 -11.49
N ALA A 82 -13.63 7.76 -12.73
CA ALA A 82 -14.68 8.01 -13.72
C ALA A 82 -14.54 7.02 -14.88
N ASP A 83 -15.64 6.41 -15.34
CA ASP A 83 -15.64 5.63 -16.57
C ASP A 83 -15.67 6.56 -17.80
N ALA A 84 -14.97 6.18 -18.87
CA ALA A 84 -14.90 6.98 -20.09
C ALA A 84 -16.17 6.88 -20.96
N THR A 85 -16.99 5.85 -20.72
CA THR A 85 -18.11 5.43 -21.56
C THR A 85 -19.44 5.91 -21.01
N VAL A 86 -19.61 5.87 -19.68
CA VAL A 86 -20.75 6.48 -18.96
C VAL A 86 -20.21 7.35 -17.82
N PRO A 87 -19.90 8.62 -18.09
CA PRO A 87 -19.38 9.51 -17.09
C PRO A 87 -20.54 10.05 -16.23
N GLU A 88 -20.88 9.33 -15.17
CA GLU A 88 -21.43 9.98 -13.97
C GLU A 88 -20.27 10.05 -12.95
N ASP A 89 -19.66 11.23 -12.84
CA ASP A 89 -18.63 11.47 -11.81
C ASP A 89 -19.31 11.40 -10.43
N THR A 90 -18.94 10.42 -9.60
CA THR A 90 -19.28 10.44 -8.18
C THR A 90 -18.03 10.42 -7.31
N GLU A 91 -18.08 11.15 -6.19
CA GLU A 91 -16.99 11.18 -5.25
C GLU A 91 -16.84 9.84 -4.51
N SER A 92 -15.58 9.43 -4.32
CA SER A 92 -15.24 8.33 -3.41
C SER A 92 -15.10 8.82 -1.97
N VAL A 93 -15.55 8.00 -1.02
CA VAL A 93 -15.31 8.17 0.41
C VAL A 93 -14.35 7.09 0.87
N SER A 94 -13.28 7.47 1.56
CA SER A 94 -12.32 6.51 2.10
C SER A 94 -11.86 6.89 3.50
N GLY A 95 -11.57 5.87 4.31
CA GLY A 95 -11.13 6.05 5.67
C GLY A 95 -10.19 4.95 6.12
N ARG A 96 -9.33 5.28 7.08
CA ARG A 96 -8.39 4.36 7.70
C ARG A 96 -8.27 4.65 9.19
N VAL A 97 -8.20 3.60 9.99
CA VAL A 97 -7.79 3.64 11.39
C VAL A 97 -6.64 2.64 11.59
N ALA A 98 -5.60 3.04 12.31
CA ALA A 98 -4.47 2.16 12.59
C ALA A 98 -3.96 2.37 14.02
N TYR A 99 -3.65 1.27 14.70
CA TYR A 99 -3.10 1.31 16.05
C TYR A 99 -1.69 0.72 16.08
N SER A 100 -0.72 1.55 16.46
CA SER A 100 0.67 1.17 16.70
C SER A 100 0.88 0.81 18.16
N PHE A 101 1.20 -0.44 18.44
CA PHE A 101 1.46 -0.98 19.79
C PHE A 101 2.87 -0.67 20.29
N LEU A 102 3.81 -0.39 19.39
CA LEU A 102 5.19 -0.03 19.70
C LEU A 102 5.45 1.45 19.36
N ASP A 103 6.41 1.75 18.48
CA ASP A 103 6.61 3.12 18.01
C ASP A 103 5.45 3.57 17.14
N LYS A 104 5.02 4.83 17.34
CA LYS A 104 3.94 5.44 16.56
C LYS A 104 4.30 5.60 15.08
N GLU A 105 3.31 5.38 14.24
CA GLU A 105 3.34 5.73 12.81
C GLU A 105 2.71 7.11 12.58
N GLY A 106 2.33 7.38 11.34
CA GLY A 106 1.52 8.52 10.96
C GLY A 106 0.77 8.15 9.68
N TYR A 107 0.04 9.10 9.12
CA TYR A 107 -0.79 8.87 7.93
C TYR A 107 -0.08 8.19 6.76
N LEU A 108 1.13 8.65 6.40
CA LEU A 108 1.96 7.97 5.41
C LEU A 108 2.82 6.93 6.12
N THR A 109 2.43 5.67 6.00
CA THR A 109 3.09 4.52 6.63
C THR A 109 4.33 4.08 5.83
N ARG A 110 4.95 2.97 6.25
CA ARG A 110 5.97 2.25 5.47
C ARG A 110 5.73 0.75 5.60
N SER A 111 6.26 -0.01 4.65
CA SER A 111 6.31 -1.48 4.69
C SER A 111 7.60 -2.00 5.33
N THR A 112 8.57 -1.10 5.55
CA THR A 112 9.73 -1.31 6.42
C THR A 112 10.27 0.04 6.89
N TYR A 113 10.79 0.09 8.11
CA TYR A 113 11.45 1.25 8.70
C TYR A 113 12.98 1.10 8.75
N LEU A 114 13.50 -0.02 8.20
CA LEU A 114 14.92 -0.34 8.14
C LEU A 114 15.62 -0.24 9.50
N GLY A 115 14.92 -0.61 10.58
CA GLY A 115 15.41 -0.58 11.96
C GLY A 115 15.39 0.80 12.62
N SER A 116 14.92 1.85 11.93
CA SER A 116 14.80 3.18 12.55
C SER A 116 13.71 3.28 13.62
N LYS A 117 12.81 2.28 13.68
CA LYS A 117 11.73 2.14 14.65
C LYS A 117 11.46 0.66 14.92
N ASP A 118 10.92 0.38 16.09
CA ASP A 118 10.24 -0.89 16.37
C ASP A 118 8.74 -0.70 16.15
N ILE A 119 8.18 -1.38 15.16
CA ILE A 119 6.78 -1.22 14.77
C ILE A 119 6.01 -2.49 15.05
N MET A 120 4.82 -2.35 15.61
CA MET A 120 3.77 -3.36 15.57
C MET A 120 2.47 -2.61 15.36
N THR A 121 1.87 -2.69 14.18
CA THR A 121 0.68 -1.92 13.85
C THR A 121 -0.35 -2.79 13.16
N ILE A 122 -1.61 -2.63 13.55
CA ILE A 122 -2.77 -3.18 12.83
C ILE A 122 -3.57 -2.01 12.27
N GLY A 123 -3.93 -2.08 11.00
CA GLY A 123 -4.76 -1.10 10.30
C GLY A 123 -6.03 -1.71 9.75
N TYR A 124 -7.10 -0.93 9.73
CA TYR A 124 -8.31 -1.20 8.95
C TYR A 124 -8.59 -0.02 8.02
N THR A 125 -8.95 -0.32 6.78
CA THR A 125 -9.24 0.65 5.74
C THR A 125 -10.56 0.29 5.06
N PHE A 126 -11.33 1.31 4.67
CA PHE A 126 -12.42 1.13 3.72
C PHE A 126 -12.37 2.20 2.62
N MET A 127 -12.93 1.87 1.46
CA MET A 127 -13.22 2.80 0.38
C MET A 127 -14.59 2.45 -0.22
N LYS A 128 -15.38 3.46 -0.56
CA LYS A 128 -16.67 3.32 -1.23
C LYS A 128 -16.80 4.38 -2.31
N GLN A 129 -17.38 4.02 -3.44
CA GLN A 129 -17.70 4.96 -4.50
C GLN A 129 -18.89 4.42 -5.30
N SER A 130 -19.89 5.26 -5.58
CA SER A 130 -20.99 4.88 -6.46
C SER A 130 -20.59 5.01 -7.92
N ASP A 131 -21.16 4.23 -8.82
CA ASP A 131 -20.93 4.37 -10.27
C ASP A 131 -19.43 4.43 -10.67
N ALA A 132 -18.56 3.76 -9.91
CA ALA A 132 -17.11 3.80 -10.07
C ALA A 132 -16.64 3.10 -11.36
N PHE A 133 -17.46 2.19 -11.85
CA PHE A 133 -17.28 1.44 -13.08
C PHE A 133 -18.59 1.45 -13.88
N GLY A 134 -18.50 1.24 -15.19
CA GLY A 134 -19.68 1.14 -16.04
C GLY A 134 -19.33 0.91 -17.51
N ASP A 135 -20.34 0.58 -18.29
CA ASP A 135 -20.31 0.54 -19.75
C ASP A 135 -21.50 1.34 -20.31
N GLU A 136 -21.67 1.39 -21.64
CA GLU A 136 -22.76 2.15 -22.30
C GLU A 136 -24.19 1.82 -21.78
N SER A 137 -24.37 0.70 -21.08
CA SER A 137 -25.68 0.20 -20.64
C SER A 137 -25.93 0.35 -19.14
N ALA A 138 -24.89 0.33 -18.29
CA ALA A 138 -25.04 0.38 -16.84
C ALA A 138 -23.78 0.85 -16.09
N THR A 139 -23.98 1.32 -14.87
CA THR A 139 -22.94 1.64 -13.89
C THR A 139 -22.95 0.66 -12.73
N THR A 140 -21.85 0.65 -11.97
CA THR A 140 -21.59 -0.28 -10.89
C THR A 140 -20.80 0.40 -9.77
N ASP A 141 -21.29 0.22 -8.54
CA ASP A 141 -20.65 0.72 -7.32
C ASP A 141 -19.42 -0.11 -6.94
N PHE A 142 -18.47 0.53 -6.25
CA PHE A 142 -17.28 -0.11 -5.69
C PHE A 142 -17.25 0.00 -4.17
N SER A 143 -16.93 -1.10 -3.51
CA SER A 143 -16.41 -1.08 -2.14
C SER A 143 -15.14 -1.90 -1.98
N ALA A 144 -14.29 -1.44 -1.07
CA ALA A 144 -13.14 -2.21 -0.63
C ALA A 144 -13.01 -2.11 0.87
N SER A 145 -12.63 -3.21 1.49
CA SER A 145 -12.18 -3.26 2.88
C SER A 145 -10.83 -3.96 2.97
N ASN A 146 -10.00 -3.53 3.92
CA ASN A 146 -8.67 -4.11 4.11
C ASN A 146 -8.29 -4.12 5.59
N VAL A 147 -7.70 -5.22 6.03
CA VAL A 147 -6.94 -5.30 7.28
C VAL A 147 -5.48 -5.53 6.94
N ASP A 148 -4.58 -4.71 7.49
CA ASP A 148 -3.14 -4.89 7.35
C ASP A 148 -2.43 -4.92 8.70
N PHE A 149 -1.27 -5.57 8.69
CA PHE A 149 -0.39 -5.74 9.83
C PHE A 149 1.06 -5.51 9.42
N LEU A 150 1.81 -4.80 10.27
CA LEU A 150 3.27 -4.71 10.18
C LEU A 150 3.88 -5.00 11.56
N LEU A 151 4.87 -5.88 11.59
CA LEU A 151 5.81 -6.05 12.68
C LEU A 151 7.22 -5.80 12.14
N GLU A 152 7.93 -4.84 12.69
CA GLU A 152 9.37 -4.66 12.48
C GLU A 152 10.06 -4.54 13.83
N LYS A 153 11.15 -5.29 14.02
CA LYS A 153 11.88 -5.30 15.29
C LYS A 153 13.39 -5.26 15.08
N ASN A 154 14.06 -4.37 15.80
CA ASN A 154 15.50 -4.46 16.02
C ASN A 154 15.78 -5.59 17.02
N LEU A 155 16.57 -6.57 16.59
CA LEU A 155 16.94 -7.72 17.41
C LEU A 155 18.20 -7.40 18.24
N ALA A 156 18.42 -8.21 19.28
CA ALA A 156 19.52 -8.00 20.23
C ALA A 156 20.91 -8.09 19.59
N ASP A 157 21.03 -8.76 18.44
CA ASP A 157 22.27 -8.91 17.68
C ASP A 157 22.50 -7.79 16.65
N GLY A 158 21.63 -6.76 16.62
CA GLY A 158 21.72 -5.62 15.68
C GLY A 158 21.03 -5.88 14.32
N SER A 159 20.52 -7.09 14.09
CA SER A 159 19.71 -7.39 12.92
C SER A 159 18.30 -6.80 13.03
N VAL A 160 17.61 -6.73 11.89
CA VAL A 160 16.22 -6.26 11.80
C VAL A 160 15.39 -7.33 11.10
N ALA A 161 14.28 -7.70 11.70
CA ALA A 161 13.28 -8.59 11.11
C ALA A 161 11.99 -7.82 10.86
N THR A 162 11.39 -8.01 9.68
CA THR A 162 10.14 -7.38 9.27
C THR A 162 9.18 -8.44 8.74
N LEU A 163 7.93 -8.40 9.20
CA LEU A 163 6.79 -9.17 8.73
C LEU A 163 5.66 -8.19 8.42
N GLU A 164 5.13 -8.25 7.20
CA GLU A 164 3.94 -7.51 6.77
C GLU A 164 2.91 -8.51 6.27
N ALA A 165 1.64 -8.32 6.61
CA ALA A 165 0.54 -9.12 6.10
C ALA A 165 -0.67 -8.23 5.81
N ALA A 166 -1.47 -8.60 4.82
CA ALA A 166 -2.70 -7.88 4.49
C ALA A 166 -3.75 -8.81 3.90
N LEU A 167 -5.01 -8.56 4.24
CA LEU A 167 -6.21 -9.22 3.72
C LEU A 167 -7.12 -8.15 3.14
N TYR A 168 -7.68 -8.40 1.96
CA TYR A 168 -8.52 -7.47 1.23
C TYR A 168 -9.79 -8.18 0.78
N ASP A 169 -10.85 -7.41 0.73
CA ASP A 169 -12.17 -7.78 0.26
C ASP A 169 -12.63 -6.64 -0.65
N TYR A 170 -12.93 -6.98 -1.90
CA TYR A 170 -13.32 -6.05 -2.95
C TYR A 170 -14.68 -6.46 -3.48
N ASP A 171 -15.63 -5.53 -3.47
CA ASP A 171 -16.95 -5.71 -4.08
C ASP A 171 -17.13 -4.74 -5.24
N GLU A 172 -17.65 -5.26 -6.34
CA GLU A 172 -18.09 -4.51 -7.49
C GLU A 172 -19.58 -4.85 -7.76
N PHE A 173 -20.50 -3.94 -7.43
CA PHE A 173 -21.95 -4.19 -7.55
C PHE A 173 -22.46 -4.14 -9.00
N GLY A 174 -22.27 -5.21 -9.77
CA GLY A 174 -22.88 -5.36 -11.10
C GLY A 174 -21.95 -5.82 -12.23
N ALA A 175 -20.64 -5.91 -12.00
CA ALA A 175 -19.68 -6.51 -12.95
C ALA A 175 -18.59 -7.30 -12.20
N ALA A 176 -18.54 -8.62 -12.37
CA ALA A 176 -17.76 -9.52 -11.50
C ALA A 176 -16.22 -9.45 -11.65
N SER A 177 -15.68 -8.71 -12.63
CA SER A 177 -14.25 -8.85 -13.01
C SER A 177 -13.24 -8.21 -12.05
N LYS A 178 -13.71 -7.55 -10.98
CA LYS A 178 -12.88 -6.92 -9.94
C LYS A 178 -13.33 -7.24 -8.50
N GLU A 179 -14.40 -8.01 -8.34
CA GLU A 179 -14.86 -8.54 -7.05
C GLU A 179 -13.98 -9.72 -6.62
N GLY A 180 -13.74 -9.85 -5.33
CA GLY A 180 -13.03 -10.98 -4.74
C GLY A 180 -12.05 -10.61 -3.62
N ASP A 181 -11.40 -11.64 -3.10
CA ASP A 181 -10.49 -11.57 -1.97
C ASP A 181 -9.03 -11.41 -2.42
N ALA A 182 -8.20 -10.78 -1.59
CA ALA A 182 -6.76 -10.75 -1.81
C ALA A 182 -5.98 -10.95 -0.51
N THR A 183 -4.85 -11.64 -0.60
CA THR A 183 -3.95 -11.89 0.55
C THR A 183 -2.51 -11.59 0.20
N MET A 184 -1.79 -10.98 1.15
CA MET A 184 -0.36 -10.70 1.05
C MET A 184 0.38 -11.11 2.31
N VAL A 185 1.57 -11.68 2.14
CA VAL A 185 2.55 -11.87 3.21
C VAL A 185 3.93 -11.45 2.69
N SER A 186 4.63 -10.59 3.42
CA SER A 186 6.01 -10.20 3.13
C SER A 186 6.91 -10.39 4.35
N LEU A 187 8.09 -10.93 4.10
CA LEU A 187 9.15 -11.09 5.07
C LEU A 187 10.39 -10.36 4.59
N ALA A 188 11.06 -9.66 5.49
CA ALA A 188 12.39 -9.11 5.23
C ALA A 188 13.30 -9.32 6.44
N TYR A 189 14.57 -9.58 6.15
CA TYR A 189 15.61 -9.73 7.16
C TYR A 189 16.84 -8.94 6.73
N MET A 190 17.36 -8.12 7.65
CA MET A 190 18.55 -7.32 7.47
C MET A 190 19.54 -7.65 8.59
N PRO A 191 20.56 -8.49 8.36
CA PRO A 191 21.58 -8.76 9.36
C PRO A 191 22.26 -7.49 9.88
N ASP A 192 22.93 -7.62 11.02
CA ASP A 192 23.84 -6.58 11.49
C ASP A 192 25.04 -6.44 10.54
N GLY A 193 25.62 -5.24 10.52
CA GLY A 193 26.82 -4.93 9.75
C GLY A 193 26.56 -4.35 8.36
N ILE A 194 27.65 -3.83 7.79
CA ILE A 194 27.71 -3.23 6.46
C ILE A 194 28.49 -4.17 5.55
N PHE A 195 27.90 -4.55 4.43
CA PHE A 195 28.47 -5.48 3.46
C PHE A 195 28.72 -4.73 2.15
N SER A 196 29.98 -4.40 1.87
CA SER A 196 30.39 -3.61 0.72
C SER A 196 29.74 -2.21 0.74
N LEU A 197 28.74 -1.96 -0.09
CA LEU A 197 28.15 -0.63 -0.30
C LEU A 197 27.18 -0.19 0.80
N GLY A 198 26.67 -1.12 1.63
CA GLY A 198 25.60 -0.82 2.57
C GLY A 198 25.13 -2.02 3.39
N ARG A 199 24.09 -1.84 4.21
CA ARG A 199 23.46 -2.95 4.94
C ARG A 199 22.73 -3.87 3.95
N LEU A 200 22.87 -5.18 4.13
CA LEU A 200 22.22 -6.15 3.24
C LEU A 200 20.82 -6.47 3.77
N GLN A 201 19.79 -6.44 2.92
CA GLN A 201 18.44 -6.89 3.23
C GLN A 201 18.00 -7.95 2.23
N ALA A 202 17.59 -9.11 2.72
CA ALA A 202 16.89 -10.13 1.94
C ALA A 202 15.38 -10.00 2.18
N SER A 203 14.58 -10.17 1.14
CA SER A 203 13.13 -10.05 1.23
C SER A 203 12.41 -11.07 0.35
N VAL A 204 11.26 -11.53 0.81
CA VAL A 204 10.29 -12.30 0.02
C VAL A 204 8.89 -11.73 0.22
N ARG A 205 8.05 -11.79 -0.81
CA ARG A 205 6.63 -11.47 -0.71
C ARG A 205 5.80 -12.42 -1.55
N TYR A 206 4.75 -12.95 -0.96
CA TYR A 206 3.67 -13.65 -1.63
C TYR A 206 2.45 -12.73 -1.74
N GLN A 207 1.74 -12.84 -2.85
CA GLN A 207 0.49 -12.15 -3.15
C GLN A 207 -0.45 -13.12 -3.84
N GLU A 208 -1.73 -13.03 -3.54
CA GLU A 208 -2.80 -13.77 -4.17
C GLU A 208 -4.02 -12.87 -4.31
N PHE A 209 -4.68 -12.96 -5.45
CA PHE A 209 -6.00 -12.40 -5.67
C PHE A 209 -6.89 -13.52 -6.22
N SER A 210 -8.00 -13.74 -5.54
CA SER A 210 -9.02 -14.74 -5.87
C SER A 210 -10.30 -14.03 -6.27
N PRO A 211 -10.62 -13.97 -7.58
CA PRO A 211 -11.87 -13.39 -8.04
C PRO A 211 -13.07 -14.23 -7.61
N ASP A 212 -14.21 -13.57 -7.37
CA ASP A 212 -15.47 -14.26 -7.01
C ASP A 212 -16.20 -14.88 -8.23
N ASP A 213 -15.68 -14.64 -9.43
CA ASP A 213 -16.14 -15.32 -10.64
C ASP A 213 -15.44 -16.68 -10.85
N ASN A 214 -15.68 -17.33 -11.99
CA ASN A 214 -15.04 -18.61 -12.31
C ASN A 214 -13.67 -18.46 -12.97
N SER A 215 -13.03 -17.28 -12.87
CA SER A 215 -11.68 -17.08 -13.40
C SER A 215 -10.61 -17.59 -12.42
N ASP A 216 -9.42 -17.82 -12.96
CA ASP A 216 -8.32 -18.35 -12.17
C ASP A 216 -7.71 -17.28 -11.24
N ASP A 217 -7.20 -17.73 -10.09
CA ASP A 217 -6.42 -16.89 -9.19
C ASP A 217 -5.21 -16.27 -9.90
N THR A 218 -4.84 -15.08 -9.44
CA THR A 218 -3.57 -14.45 -9.78
C THR A 218 -2.64 -14.51 -8.57
N THR A 219 -1.52 -15.22 -8.69
CA THR A 219 -0.51 -15.31 -7.63
C THR A 219 0.77 -14.58 -8.05
N ARG A 220 1.53 -14.10 -7.07
CA ARG A 220 2.86 -13.55 -7.33
C ARG A 220 3.81 -13.77 -6.16
N VAL A 221 5.00 -14.30 -6.48
CA VAL A 221 6.15 -14.33 -5.57
C VAL A 221 7.17 -13.29 -6.02
N ASP A 222 7.63 -12.46 -5.09
CA ASP A 222 8.76 -11.55 -5.27
C ASP A 222 9.88 -11.95 -4.32
N VAL A 223 11.12 -12.07 -4.80
CA VAL A 223 12.32 -12.29 -4.00
C VAL A 223 13.31 -11.17 -4.28
N GLY A 224 13.93 -10.62 -3.24
CA GLY A 224 14.84 -9.48 -3.35
C GLY A 224 16.08 -9.63 -2.49
N LEU A 225 17.21 -9.16 -3.02
CA LEU A 225 18.44 -8.92 -2.27
C LEU A 225 18.90 -7.48 -2.52
N THR A 226 18.96 -6.69 -1.46
CA THR A 226 19.16 -5.24 -1.53
C THR A 226 20.34 -4.82 -0.65
N SER A 227 21.24 -4.01 -1.20
CA SER A 227 22.23 -3.25 -0.43
C SER A 227 21.70 -1.82 -0.18
N LEU A 228 21.50 -1.49 1.09
CA LEU A 228 20.99 -0.22 1.59
C LEU A 228 22.16 0.69 1.95
N ILE A 229 22.49 1.60 1.03
CA ILE A 229 23.62 2.53 1.14
C ILE A 229 23.27 3.66 2.11
N LYS A 230 22.03 4.18 2.02
CA LYS A 230 21.52 5.25 2.88
C LYS A 230 20.02 5.07 3.13
N GLY A 231 19.65 4.08 3.93
CA GLY A 231 18.24 3.77 4.25
C GLY A 231 17.35 3.78 2.99
N HIS A 232 16.20 4.47 3.05
CA HIS A 232 15.33 4.65 1.88
C HIS A 232 15.82 5.68 0.85
N GLY A 233 16.92 6.38 1.14
CA GLY A 233 17.48 7.43 0.29
C GLY A 233 18.38 6.90 -0.82
N ALA A 234 19.11 5.81 -0.59
CA ALA A 234 19.95 5.18 -1.61
C ALA A 234 20.03 3.67 -1.43
N ARG A 235 19.65 2.91 -2.47
CA ARG A 235 19.74 1.44 -2.48
C ARG A 235 20.02 0.90 -3.89
N VAL A 236 20.67 -0.26 -3.94
CA VAL A 236 20.85 -1.08 -5.14
C VAL A 236 20.46 -2.52 -4.83
N GLY A 237 19.85 -3.24 -5.76
CA GLY A 237 19.48 -4.63 -5.53
C GLY A 237 19.18 -5.41 -6.79
N ILE A 238 19.06 -6.72 -6.60
CA ILE A 238 18.55 -7.67 -7.60
C ILE A 238 17.25 -8.26 -7.07
N TYR A 239 16.29 -8.42 -7.98
CA TYR A 239 14.96 -8.90 -7.64
C TYR A 239 14.50 -9.90 -8.69
N TYR A 240 13.95 -11.01 -8.23
CA TYR A 240 13.24 -11.98 -9.02
C TYR A 240 11.76 -11.85 -8.71
N GLY A 241 10.89 -12.06 -9.69
CA GLY A 241 9.49 -12.31 -9.40
C GLY A 241 8.85 -13.19 -10.45
N ASP A 242 7.88 -13.95 -9.99
CA ASP A 242 7.10 -14.90 -10.77
C ASP A 242 5.63 -14.59 -10.50
N GLN A 243 4.85 -14.41 -11.55
CA GLN A 243 3.43 -14.13 -11.47
C GLN A 243 2.69 -15.13 -12.34
N GLU A 244 1.76 -15.85 -11.72
CA GLU A 244 0.89 -16.80 -12.38
C GLU A 244 -0.50 -16.17 -12.55
N THR A 245 -1.12 -16.43 -13.69
CA THR A 245 -2.49 -16.01 -14.01
C THR A 245 -3.11 -17.14 -14.80
N GLY A 246 -3.88 -17.99 -14.10
CA GLY A 246 -4.43 -19.22 -14.66
C GLY A 246 -3.37 -20.12 -15.26
N SER A 247 -3.45 -20.32 -16.57
CA SER A 247 -2.54 -21.19 -17.33
C SER A 247 -1.23 -20.53 -17.78
N SER A 248 -0.96 -19.30 -17.37
CA SER A 248 0.23 -18.54 -17.78
C SER A 248 1.09 -18.14 -16.58
N SER A 249 2.42 -18.16 -16.76
CA SER A 249 3.40 -17.61 -15.81
C SER A 249 4.26 -16.57 -16.52
N THR A 250 4.61 -15.50 -15.79
CA THR A 250 5.55 -14.47 -16.21
C THR A 250 6.64 -14.29 -15.16
N GLU A 251 7.84 -14.74 -15.50
CA GLU A 251 9.03 -14.54 -14.70
C GLU A 251 9.72 -13.21 -15.06
N THR A 252 10.33 -12.55 -14.08
CA THR A 252 11.07 -11.29 -14.30
C THR A 252 12.28 -11.19 -13.39
N ILE A 253 13.43 -10.82 -13.95
CA ILE A 253 14.61 -10.41 -13.20
C ILE A 253 14.80 -8.90 -13.36
N LYS A 254 15.02 -8.20 -12.25
CA LYS A 254 15.25 -6.74 -12.22
C LYS A 254 16.54 -6.43 -11.47
N LEU A 255 17.33 -5.53 -12.03
CA LEU A 255 18.38 -4.81 -11.31
C LEU A 255 17.86 -3.41 -11.03
N GLY A 256 17.81 -3.03 -9.76
CA GLY A 256 17.20 -1.78 -9.31
C GLY A 256 18.21 -0.87 -8.63
N ILE A 257 18.20 0.41 -9.00
CA ILE A 257 18.90 1.47 -8.28
C ILE A 257 17.87 2.54 -7.92
N GLN A 258 17.81 2.93 -6.65
CA GLN A 258 16.97 4.01 -6.16
C GLN A 258 17.85 5.07 -5.50
N LEU A 259 17.68 6.31 -5.94
CA LEU A 259 18.30 7.50 -5.37
C LEU A 259 17.19 8.53 -5.12
N LYS A 260 17.02 8.94 -3.86
CA LYS A 260 16.23 10.12 -3.50
C LYS A 260 17.20 11.26 -3.28
N LEU A 261 17.18 12.21 -4.21
CA LEU A 261 17.92 13.46 -4.13
C LEU A 261 17.22 14.42 -3.18
#